data_AF-A0AAW0TJZ7-F1
#
_entry.id   AF-A0AAW0TJZ7-F1
#
_cell.length_a   1.000
_cell.length_b   1.000
_cell.length_c   1.000
_cell.angle_alpha   90.00
_cell.angle_beta   90.00
_cell.angle_gamma   90.00
#
_symmetry.space_group_name_H-M   'P 1'
#
loop_
_entity.id
_entity.type
_entity.pdbx_description
1 polymer ?
#
loop_
_entity_poly.entity_id
_entity_poly.type
_entity_poly.pdbx_seq_one_letter_code
_entity_poly.pdbx_strand_id
1 'polypeptide(L)'
;MDQNERAFQKQPLVFLNRKKVLGKRPRGLRHTRQVGLGFKAPREAIEGTYIDKKCPFTGNISIRGRILTGVVQKMKMQRTITIRRDYLHYVRKYNS
;
A
#
# COMPACT_ATOMS: atom_id res chain seq x y z
N MET A 1 -5.48 18.70 5.97
CA MET A 1 -6.49 18.30 4.95
C MET A 1 -5.96 18.90 3.66
N ASP A 2 -4.98 18.25 3.05
CA ASP A 2 -4.15 18.92 2.05
C ASP A 2 -4.13 18.04 0.80
N GLN A 3 -5.12 18.27 -0.03
CA GLN A 3 -5.19 17.66 -1.35
C GLN A 3 -4.29 18.48 -2.28
N ASN A 4 -3.01 18.14 -2.30
CA ASN A 4 -1.99 18.92 -3.01
C ASN A 4 -2.07 18.81 -4.54
N GLU A 5 -2.89 17.89 -5.06
CA GLU A 5 -3.06 17.67 -6.48
C GLU A 5 -4.29 18.41 -7.03
N ARG A 6 -4.19 18.82 -8.31
CA ARG A 6 -5.25 19.54 -9.02
C ARG A 6 -6.57 18.77 -9.13
N ALA A 7 -6.52 17.44 -9.11
CA ALA A 7 -7.69 16.58 -9.24
C ALA A 7 -8.17 16.09 -7.86
N PHE A 8 -9.51 16.01 -7.69
CA PHE A 8 -10.12 15.46 -6.48
C PHE A 8 -9.69 14.01 -6.24
N GLN A 9 -9.06 13.75 -5.10
CA GLN A 9 -8.56 12.42 -4.74
C GLN A 9 -9.60 11.67 -3.91
N LYS A 10 -10.05 10.52 -4.41
CA LYS A 10 -10.94 9.60 -3.68
C LYS A 10 -10.59 8.14 -3.96
N GLN A 11 -10.99 7.26 -3.05
CA GLN A 11 -10.93 5.82 -3.32
C GLN A 11 -12.01 5.45 -4.35
N PRO A 12 -11.68 4.71 -5.42
CA PRO A 12 -12.65 4.37 -6.46
C PRO A 12 -13.75 3.43 -5.95
N LEU A 13 -13.44 2.60 -4.94
CA LEU A 13 -14.34 1.61 -4.34
C LEU A 13 -15.27 2.19 -3.27
N VAL A 14 -15.13 3.49 -2.97
CA VAL A 14 -15.92 4.16 -1.92
C VAL A 14 -16.79 5.24 -2.54
N PHE A 15 -18.09 5.14 -2.30
CA PHE A 15 -19.04 6.19 -2.62
C PHE A 15 -19.20 7.16 -1.44
N LEU A 16 -18.74 8.41 -1.62
CA LEU A 16 -18.77 9.44 -0.57
C LEU A 16 -20.16 10.07 -0.37
N ASN A 17 -20.97 10.19 -1.43
CA ASN A 17 -22.23 10.93 -1.41
C ASN A 17 -23.42 10.08 -0.94
N ARG A 18 -23.20 9.21 0.05
CA ARG A 18 -24.24 8.31 0.56
C ARG A 18 -25.22 9.07 1.46
N LYS A 19 -26.53 8.93 1.20
CA LYS A 19 -27.57 9.44 2.10
C LYS A 19 -27.51 8.73 3.45
N LYS A 20 -27.53 9.51 4.55
CA LYS A 20 -27.59 8.97 5.91
C LYS A 20 -28.96 8.33 6.12
N VAL A 21 -28.98 7.06 6.48
CA VAL A 21 -30.21 6.35 6.84
C VAL A 21 -30.37 6.50 8.36
N LEU A 22 -31.49 7.09 8.80
CA LEU A 22 -31.82 7.20 10.23
C LEU A 22 -31.79 5.81 10.90
N GLY A 23 -31.26 5.74 12.11
CA GLY A 23 -31.20 4.51 12.90
C GLY A 23 -30.04 3.55 12.59
N LYS A 24 -29.21 3.79 11.56
CA LYS A 24 -28.00 3.00 11.30
C LYS A 24 -26.73 3.76 11.66
N ARG A 25 -25.86 3.15 12.46
CA ARG A 25 -24.53 3.69 12.76
C ARG A 25 -23.73 3.88 11.46
N PRO A 26 -23.04 5.00 11.27
CA PRO A 26 -22.21 5.21 10.09
C PRO A 26 -21.10 4.16 10.06
N ARG A 27 -21.03 3.37 8.98
CA ARG A 27 -19.86 2.52 8.72
C ARG A 27 -18.71 3.41 8.29
N GLY A 28 -17.47 3.07 8.66
CA GLY A 28 -16.28 3.78 8.20
C GLY A 28 -16.25 3.86 6.68
N LEU A 29 -16.07 5.06 6.14
CA LEU A 29 -16.10 5.35 4.70
C LEU A 29 -14.74 5.07 4.01
N ARG A 30 -14.00 4.04 4.45
CA ARG A 30 -12.69 3.71 3.88
C ARG A 30 -12.64 2.27 3.41
N HIS A 31 -12.22 2.07 2.17
CA HIS A 31 -11.95 0.75 1.66
C HIS A 31 -10.59 0.27 2.16
N THR A 32 -10.60 -0.87 2.83
CA THR A 32 -9.39 -1.63 3.18
C THR A 32 -9.58 -3.09 2.79
N ARG A 33 -8.48 -3.73 2.43
CA ARG A 33 -8.46 -5.12 2.00
C ARG A 33 -7.34 -5.88 2.72
N GLN A 34 -7.64 -7.14 3.05
CA GLN A 34 -6.63 -8.11 3.43
C GLN A 34 -5.94 -8.65 2.17
N VAL A 35 -4.62 -8.50 2.10
CA VAL A 35 -3.81 -8.88 0.93
C VAL A 35 -3.47 -10.38 0.89
N GLY A 36 -3.67 -11.10 2.00
CA GLY A 36 -3.28 -12.50 2.16
C GLY A 36 -1.79 -12.65 2.48
N LEU A 37 -1.24 -13.85 2.21
CA LEU A 37 0.18 -14.18 2.40
C LEU A 37 0.72 -13.98 3.83
N GLY A 38 -0.16 -13.99 4.84
CA GLY A 38 0.20 -13.79 6.25
C GLY A 38 0.46 -12.33 6.65
N PHE A 39 0.30 -11.35 5.74
CA PHE A 39 0.48 -9.94 6.08
C PHE A 39 -0.76 -9.34 6.73
N LYS A 40 -0.57 -8.68 7.87
CA LYS A 40 -1.62 -7.88 8.53
C LYS A 40 -1.73 -6.52 7.86
N ALA A 41 -2.96 -6.04 7.69
CA ALA A 41 -3.18 -4.68 7.22
C ALA A 41 -2.69 -3.67 8.27
N PRO A 42 -1.89 -2.66 7.89
CA PRO A 42 -1.37 -1.69 8.85
C PRO A 42 -2.50 -0.80 9.37
N ARG A 43 -2.38 -0.34 10.63
CA ARG A 43 -3.36 0.54 11.27
C ARG A 43 -3.59 1.83 10.47
N GLU A 44 -2.53 2.39 9.90
CA GLU A 44 -2.59 3.58 9.04
C GLU A 44 -3.43 3.35 7.77
N ALA A 45 -3.48 2.12 7.23
CA ALA A 45 -4.36 1.83 6.11
C ALA A 45 -5.84 1.85 6.51
N ILE A 46 -6.16 1.54 7.77
CA ILE A 46 -7.53 1.46 8.30
C ILE A 46 -8.03 2.84 8.75
N GLU A 47 -7.20 3.57 9.49
CA GLU A 47 -7.58 4.84 10.13
C GLU A 47 -7.11 6.07 9.33
N GLY A 48 -6.11 5.92 8.48
CA GLY A 48 -5.52 7.04 7.74
C GLY A 48 -6.43 7.58 6.64
N THR A 49 -6.15 8.83 6.23
CA THR A 49 -6.95 9.55 5.22
C THR A 49 -6.29 9.60 3.84
N TYR A 50 -5.07 9.08 3.69
CA TYR A 50 -4.33 9.13 2.44
C TYR A 50 -5.06 8.40 1.30
N ILE A 51 -4.92 8.92 0.08
CA ILE A 51 -5.42 8.30 -1.15
C ILE A 51 -4.23 7.88 -2.00
N ASP A 52 -4.00 6.58 -2.04
CA ASP A 52 -3.00 5.98 -2.92
C ASP A 52 -3.61 4.83 -3.70
N LYS A 53 -3.75 5.02 -5.02
CA LYS A 53 -4.28 4.01 -5.94
C LYS A 53 -3.34 2.81 -6.05
N LYS A 54 -2.05 2.98 -5.73
CA LYS A 54 -1.02 1.94 -5.80
C LYS A 54 -0.78 1.20 -4.48
N CYS A 55 -1.45 1.60 -3.39
CA CYS A 55 -1.35 0.88 -2.14
C CYS A 55 -2.00 -0.50 -2.25
N PRO A 56 -1.33 -1.59 -1.80
CA PRO A 56 -1.91 -2.93 -1.85
C PRO A 56 -3.07 -3.13 -0.86
N PHE A 57 -3.19 -2.30 0.18
CA PHE A 57 -4.23 -2.42 1.21
C PHE A 57 -5.47 -1.57 0.93
N THR A 58 -5.30 -0.40 0.31
CA THR A 58 -6.39 0.59 0.11
C THR A 58 -6.71 0.85 -1.36
N GLY A 59 -5.89 0.35 -2.29
CA GLY A 59 -6.09 0.37 -3.74
C GLY A 59 -6.51 -0.99 -4.31
N ASN A 60 -6.45 -1.13 -5.63
CA ASN A 60 -6.83 -2.37 -6.34
C ASN A 60 -5.61 -3.23 -6.77
N ILE A 61 -4.45 -3.01 -6.15
CA ILE A 61 -3.22 -3.74 -6.51
C ILE A 61 -3.17 -5.08 -5.77
N SER A 62 -2.98 -6.18 -6.51
CA SER A 62 -2.75 -7.51 -5.94
C SER A 62 -1.26 -7.82 -5.83
N ILE A 63 -0.83 -8.32 -4.67
CA ILE A 63 0.53 -8.86 -4.48
C ILE A 63 0.58 -10.27 -5.07
N ARG A 64 1.55 -10.52 -5.97
CA ARG A 64 1.76 -11.82 -6.62
C ARG A 64 3.25 -12.08 -6.86
N GLY A 65 3.64 -13.34 -6.93
CA GLY A 65 5.01 -13.75 -7.25
C GLY A 65 5.94 -13.76 -6.04
N ARG A 66 7.15 -13.21 -6.20
CA ARG A 66 8.24 -13.31 -5.22
C ARG A 66 8.07 -12.29 -4.09
N ILE A 67 8.23 -12.73 -2.85
CA ILE A 67 8.38 -11.87 -1.67
C ILE A 67 9.88 -11.74 -1.38
N LEU A 68 10.39 -10.52 -1.33
CA LEU A 68 11.83 -10.24 -1.17
C LEU A 68 12.08 -9.41 0.09
N THR A 69 13.23 -9.65 0.73
CA THR A 69 13.76 -8.85 1.83
C THR A 69 15.04 -8.13 1.38
N GLY A 70 15.28 -6.94 1.94
CA GLY A 70 16.44 -6.10 1.63
C GLY A 70 16.46 -4.84 2.52
N VAL A 71 17.51 -4.02 2.36
CA VAL A 71 17.73 -2.81 3.14
C VAL A 71 17.31 -1.58 2.34
N VAL A 72 16.65 -0.61 2.99
CA VAL A 72 16.27 0.65 2.34
C VAL A 72 17.51 1.53 2.16
N GLN A 73 17.82 1.89 0.91
CA GLN A 73 19.00 2.70 0.59
C GLN A 73 18.66 4.19 0.50
N LYS A 74 17.55 4.55 -0.16
CA LYS A 74 17.15 5.94 -0.43
C LYS A 74 15.62 6.07 -0.44
N MET A 75 15.14 7.22 0.03
CA MET A 75 13.72 7.64 0.02
C MET A 75 13.53 9.00 -0.65
N LYS A 76 14.17 9.22 -1.82
CA LYS A 76 14.18 10.54 -2.49
C LYS A 76 13.00 10.77 -3.45
N MET A 77 12.25 9.72 -3.76
CA MET A 77 11.14 9.76 -4.72
C MET A 77 9.80 9.77 -3.98
N GLN A 78 8.79 10.43 -4.57
CA GLN A 78 7.45 10.45 -4.00
C GLN A 78 6.83 9.03 -4.02
N ARG A 79 6.40 8.55 -2.84
CA ARG A 79 5.72 7.24 -2.65
C ARG A 79 6.48 6.04 -3.23
N THR A 80 7.82 6.15 -3.36
CA THR A 80 8.69 5.10 -3.90
C THR A 80 10.00 5.05 -3.11
N ILE A 81 10.51 3.84 -2.85
CA ILE A 81 11.77 3.62 -2.14
C ILE A 81 12.70 2.73 -2.96
N THR A 82 14.02 2.91 -2.79
CA THR A 82 15.03 2.04 -3.40
C THR A 82 15.55 1.04 -2.36
N ILE A 83 15.49 -0.25 -2.68
CA ILE A 83 15.92 -1.36 -1.80
C ILE A 83 17.18 -2.02 -2.36
N ARG A 84 18.19 -2.24 -1.52
CA ARG A 84 19.41 -2.98 -1.86
C ARG A 84 19.35 -4.40 -1.28
N ARG A 85 19.78 -5.39 -2.07
CA ARG A 85 19.88 -6.80 -1.66
C ARG A 85 21.31 -7.26 -1.91
N ASP A 86 22.08 -7.35 -0.84
CA ASP A 86 23.44 -7.86 -0.91
C ASP A 86 23.37 -9.39 -0.89
N TYR A 87 24.05 -10.05 -1.84
CA TYR A 87 24.10 -11.51 -1.95
C TYR A 87 25.51 -11.94 -2.34
N LEU A 88 25.89 -13.14 -1.92
CA LEU A 88 27.16 -13.74 -2.32
C LEU A 88 26.92 -14.55 -3.60
N HIS A 89 27.67 -14.22 -4.65
CA HIS A 89 27.63 -14.96 -5.91
C HIS A 89 28.79 -15.97 -5.94
N TYR A 90 28.46 -17.26 -6.01
CA TYR A 90 29.45 -18.33 -6.02
C TYR A 90 30.14 -18.45 -7.39
N VAL A 91 31.47 -18.41 -7.41
CA VAL A 91 32.28 -18.57 -8.62
C VAL A 91 32.99 -19.93 -8.61
N ARG A 92 32.47 -20.88 -9.40
CA ARG A 92 32.91 -22.28 -9.42
C ARG A 92 34.40 -22.48 -9.71
N LYS A 93 35.00 -21.61 -10.54
CA LYS A 93 36.39 -21.75 -11.01
C LYS A 93 37.42 -21.77 -9.86
N TYR A 94 37.15 -21.06 -8.77
CA TYR A 94 38.12 -20.84 -7.68
C TYR A 94 37.97 -21.82 -6.51
N ASN A 95 37.14 -22.86 -6.64
CA ASN A 95 36.98 -23.93 -5.64
C ASN A 95 37.60 -25.23 -6.17
N SER A 96 38.85 -25.12 -6.65
CA SER A 96 39.69 -26.24 -7.10
C SER A 96 40.66 -26.62 -6.00
#